data_AF-A0A813E832-F1
#
_entry.id   AF-A0A813E832-F1
#
_cell.length_a   1.000
_cell.length_b   1.000
_cell.length_c   1.000
_cell.angle_alpha   90.00
_cell.angle_beta   90.00
_cell.angle_gamma   90.00
#
_symmetry.space_group_name_H-M   'P 1'
#
loop_
_entity.id
_entity.type
_entity.pdbx_description
1 polymer ?
#
loop_
_entity_poly.entity_id
_entity_poly.type
_entity_poly.pdbx_seq_one_letter_code
_entity_poly.pdbx_strand_id
1 'polypeptide(L)'
;VGYFCIFRSHQVAGASQFGFDKGLPIAKTAHVLLGYAILAWMLLQASQGWRKYSALSTGKVGFLVKHGFNGRGLLLLAAANMVIILSTFPFSQALFLALAAGVLGTTVVAVLLTAPKPVCGCGRSRGRGSGLSQRGW
;
A
#
# COMPACT_ATOMS: atom_id res chain seq x y z
N VAL A 1 -15.15 -3.55 -8.70
CA VAL A 1 -16.03 -2.48 -9.22
C VAL A 1 -15.21 -1.33 -9.80
N GLY A 2 -14.32 -0.67 -9.06
CA GLY A 2 -13.55 0.48 -9.56
C GLY A 2 -12.76 0.28 -10.87
N TYR A 3 -12.02 -0.83 -11.00
CA TYR A 3 -11.28 -1.13 -12.24
C TYR A 3 -12.20 -1.32 -13.46
N PHE A 4 -13.37 -1.96 -13.28
CA PHE A 4 -14.35 -2.11 -14.37
C PHE A 4 -14.89 -0.76 -14.84
N CYS A 5 -15.15 0.18 -13.93
CA CYS A 5 -15.57 1.53 -14.27
C CYS A 5 -14.50 2.28 -15.08
N ILE A 6 -13.23 2.18 -14.66
CA ILE A 6 -12.09 2.78 -15.36
C ILE A 6 -11.94 2.16 -16.76
N PHE A 7 -11.96 0.83 -16.85
CA PHE A 7 -11.88 0.11 -18.12
C PHE A 7 -13.00 0.52 -19.07
N ARG A 8 -14.24 0.57 -18.60
CA ARG A 8 -15.38 1.00 -19.41
C ARG A 8 -15.23 2.45 -19.87
N SER A 9 -14.75 3.34 -19.01
CA SER A 9 -14.49 4.74 -19.37
C SER A 9 -13.45 4.86 -20.49
N HIS A 10 -12.37 4.08 -20.43
CA HIS A 10 -11.35 4.07 -21.47
C HIS A 10 -11.87 3.50 -22.80
N GLN A 11 -12.66 2.42 -22.74
CA GLN A 11 -13.32 1.87 -23.92
C GLN A 11 -14.24 2.88 -24.60
N VAL A 12 -15.06 3.60 -23.82
CA VAL A 12 -15.99 4.61 -24.35
C VAL A 12 -15.24 5.82 -24.90
N ALA A 13 -14.16 6.25 -24.24
CA ALA A 13 -13.36 7.39 -24.67
C ALA A 13 -12.42 7.09 -25.85
N GLY A 14 -12.25 5.83 -26.24
CA GLY A 14 -11.27 5.43 -27.27
C GLY A 14 -9.82 5.74 -26.90
N ALA A 15 -9.52 5.89 -25.61
CA ALA A 15 -8.21 6.31 -25.11
C ALA A 15 -7.43 5.14 -24.48
N SER A 16 -6.11 5.11 -24.65
CA SER A 16 -5.25 4.06 -24.11
C SER A 16 -5.30 4.01 -22.59
N GLN A 17 -5.43 2.79 -22.06
CA GLN A 17 -5.31 2.53 -20.62
C GLN A 17 -3.87 2.59 -20.10
N PHE A 18 -2.90 2.67 -21.00
CA PHE A 18 -1.49 2.64 -20.66
C PHE A 18 -0.85 4.03 -20.65
N GLY A 19 -1.62 5.07 -21.01
CA GLY A 19 -1.15 6.45 -21.00
C GLY A 19 -0.09 6.75 -22.06
N PHE A 20 -0.07 5.99 -23.16
CA PHE A 20 0.86 6.17 -24.28
C PHE A 20 0.23 6.94 -25.46
N ASP A 21 -0.96 7.50 -25.30
CA ASP A 21 -1.57 8.31 -26.35
C ASP A 21 -0.75 9.58 -26.60
N LYS A 22 -0.63 9.97 -27.88
CA LYS A 22 0.11 11.17 -28.27
C LYS A 22 -0.53 12.42 -27.65
N GLY A 23 0.29 13.31 -27.11
CA GLY A 23 -0.15 14.58 -26.52
C GLY A 23 -0.61 14.48 -25.05
N LEU A 24 -0.53 13.30 -24.43
CA LEU A 24 -0.78 13.17 -22.99
C LEU A 24 0.37 13.79 -22.18
N PRO A 25 0.06 14.51 -21.09
CA PRO A 25 1.07 14.95 -20.12
C PRO A 25 1.83 13.75 -19.54
N ILE A 26 3.14 13.90 -19.36
CA ILE A 26 4.02 12.86 -18.76
C ILE A 26 3.48 12.40 -17.40
N ALA A 27 2.89 13.32 -16.62
CA ALA A 27 2.27 13.01 -15.34
C ALA A 27 1.14 11.96 -15.45
N LYS A 28 0.34 11.95 -16.53
CA LYS A 28 -0.70 10.93 -16.74
C LYS A 28 -0.10 9.56 -16.98
N THR A 29 0.95 9.48 -17.81
CA THR A 29 1.68 8.22 -18.05
C THR A 29 2.33 7.71 -16.77
N ALA A 30 2.99 8.60 -16.01
CA ALA A 30 3.59 8.25 -14.73
C ALA A 30 2.53 7.74 -13.73
N HIS A 31 1.37 8.39 -13.65
CA HIS A 31 0.27 7.97 -12.79
C HIS A 31 -0.22 6.56 -13.09
N VAL A 32 -0.37 6.24 -14.38
CA VAL A 32 -0.85 4.93 -14.85
C VAL A 32 0.17 3.84 -14.54
N LEU A 33 1.44 4.04 -14.90
CA LEU A 33 2.50 3.05 -14.68
C LEU A 33 2.72 2.79 -13.19
N LEU A 34 2.77 3.87 -12.38
CA LEU A 34 2.86 3.76 -10.93
C LEU A 34 1.60 3.10 -10.35
N GLY A 35 0.43 3.41 -10.89
CA GLY A 35 -0.84 2.79 -10.54
C GLY A 35 -0.84 1.27 -10.71
N TYR A 36 -0.31 0.76 -11.83
CA TYR A 36 -0.17 -0.69 -12.04
C TYR A 36 0.78 -1.34 -11.02
N ALA A 37 1.90 -0.68 -10.70
CA ALA A 37 2.81 -1.17 -9.66
C ALA A 37 2.13 -1.22 -8.28
N ILE A 38 1.35 -0.18 -7.93
CA ILE A 38 0.54 -0.13 -6.69
C ILE A 38 -0.48 -1.28 -6.67
N LEU A 39 -1.20 -1.51 -7.76
CA LEU A 39 -2.20 -2.59 -7.84
C LEU A 39 -1.57 -3.98 -7.65
N ALA A 40 -0.42 -4.24 -8.28
CA ALA A 40 0.32 -5.47 -8.09
C ALA A 40 0.76 -5.65 -6.62
N TRP A 41 1.21 -4.57 -5.99
CA TRP A 41 1.61 -4.59 -4.58
C TRP A 41 0.40 -4.77 -3.64
N MET A 42 -0.77 -4.18 -3.95
CA MET A 42 -2.02 -4.41 -3.23
C MET A 42 -2.43 -5.89 -3.27
N LEU A 43 -2.31 -6.55 -4.43
CA LEU A 43 -2.59 -7.99 -4.55
C LEU A 43 -1.62 -8.83 -3.72
N LEU A 44 -0.33 -8.48 -3.75
CA LEU A 44 0.67 -9.13 -2.89
C LEU A 44 0.31 -8.96 -1.41
N GLN A 45 -0.05 -7.75 -0.99
CA GLN A 45 -0.46 -7.46 0.38
C GLN A 45 -1.72 -8.25 0.76
N ALA A 46 -2.72 -8.33 -0.12
CA ALA A 46 -3.93 -9.12 0.11
C ALA A 46 -3.61 -10.61 0.30
N SER A 47 -2.75 -11.19 -0.56
CA SER A 47 -2.33 -12.60 -0.43
C SER A 47 -1.57 -12.86 0.87
N GLN A 48 -0.70 -11.94 1.30
CA GLN A 48 0.00 -12.03 2.59
C GLN A 48 -0.97 -11.93 3.77
N GLY A 49 -1.95 -11.03 3.69
CA GLY A 49 -3.02 -10.87 4.68
C GLY A 49 -3.86 -12.13 4.80
N TRP A 50 -4.22 -12.75 3.67
CA TRP A 50 -4.94 -14.02 3.64
C TRP A 50 -4.15 -15.16 4.28
N ARG A 51 -2.87 -15.31 3.90
CA ARG A 51 -1.97 -16.31 4.51
C ARG A 51 -1.84 -16.10 6.02
N LYS A 52 -1.78 -14.85 6.48
CA LYS A 52 -1.77 -14.52 7.91
C LYS A 52 -3.07 -14.94 8.58
N TYR A 53 -4.22 -14.64 7.98
CA TYR A 53 -5.53 -15.03 8.50
C TYR A 53 -5.67 -16.56 8.61
N SER A 54 -5.30 -17.32 7.59
CA SER A 54 -5.30 -18.79 7.62
C SER A 54 -4.26 -19.39 8.58
N ALA A 55 -3.14 -18.71 8.81
CA ALA A 55 -2.15 -19.14 9.80
C ALA A 55 -2.67 -18.97 11.24
N LEU A 56 -3.50 -17.95 11.50
CA LEU A 56 -4.15 -17.76 12.80
C LEU A 56 -5.14 -18.89 13.10
N SER A 57 -5.87 -19.40 12.10
CA SER A 57 -6.79 -20.53 12.28
C SER A 57 -6.09 -21.87 12.53
N THR A 58 -4.78 -21.96 12.29
CA THR A 58 -3.97 -23.20 12.45
C THR A 58 -2.89 -23.10 13.52
N GLY A 59 -2.79 -21.97 14.23
CA GLY A 59 -1.82 -21.75 15.32
C GLY A 59 -0.35 -21.61 14.90
N LYS A 60 -0.04 -21.58 13.59
CA LYS A 60 1.34 -21.54 13.06
C LYS A 60 1.75 -20.12 12.64
N VAL A 61 2.14 -19.29 13.60
CA VAL A 61 2.51 -17.88 13.39
C VAL A 61 4.01 -17.71 13.13
N GLY A 62 4.49 -18.09 11.94
CA GLY A 62 5.94 -18.12 11.64
C GLY A 62 6.58 -16.85 11.04
N PHE A 63 5.84 -15.97 10.36
CA PHE A 63 6.45 -14.96 9.47
C PHE A 63 5.73 -13.60 9.40
N LEU A 64 5.15 -13.11 10.50
CA LEU A 64 4.18 -11.99 10.45
C LEU A 64 4.75 -10.56 10.60
N VAL A 65 6.05 -10.38 10.85
CA VAL A 65 6.61 -9.04 11.17
C VAL A 65 6.74 -8.14 9.94
N LYS A 66 7.00 -8.69 8.75
CA LYS A 66 7.23 -7.88 7.53
C LYS A 66 5.95 -7.36 6.85
N HIS A 67 4.78 -7.91 7.18
CA HIS A 67 3.51 -7.54 6.54
C HIS A 67 3.08 -6.09 6.85
N GLY A 68 3.33 -5.62 8.08
CA GLY A 68 2.91 -4.27 8.51
C GLY A 68 3.71 -3.12 7.89
N PHE A 69 4.99 -3.33 7.57
CA PHE A 69 5.84 -2.30 6.96
C PHE A 69 5.49 -2.07 5.48
N ASN A 70 5.14 -3.14 4.75
CA ASN A 70 4.78 -3.06 3.33
C ASN A 70 3.49 -2.26 3.09
N GLY A 71 2.50 -2.36 3.99
CA GLY A 71 1.22 -1.66 3.82
C GLY A 71 1.32 -0.13 3.91
N ARG A 72 2.24 0.41 4.72
CA ARG A 72 2.40 1.87 4.87
C ARG A 72 3.07 2.51 3.67
N GLY A 73 4.13 1.88 3.17
CA GLY A 73 4.79 2.33 1.95
C GLY A 73 3.81 2.37 0.79
N LEU A 74 2.96 1.34 0.69
CA LEU A 74 1.89 1.25 -0.31
C LEU A 74 0.86 2.40 -0.19
N LEU A 75 0.42 2.73 1.03
CA LEU A 75 -0.50 3.86 1.26
C LEU A 75 0.13 5.20 0.84
N LEU A 76 1.38 5.45 1.21
CA LEU A 76 2.10 6.67 0.82
C LEU A 76 2.29 6.76 -0.69
N LEU A 77 2.64 5.63 -1.33
CA LEU A 77 2.82 5.57 -2.77
C LEU A 77 1.49 5.81 -3.52
N ALA A 78 0.39 5.27 -3.01
CA ALA A 78 -0.95 5.51 -3.54
C ALA A 78 -1.37 6.99 -3.40
N ALA A 79 -1.09 7.61 -2.25
CA ALA A 79 -1.35 9.03 -2.04
C ALA A 79 -0.53 9.93 -2.99
N ALA A 80 0.76 9.64 -3.14
CA ALA A 80 1.61 10.34 -4.11
C ALA A 80 1.08 10.16 -5.54
N ASN A 81 0.66 8.94 -5.91
CA ASN A 81 0.09 8.66 -7.22
C ASN A 81 -1.20 9.47 -7.49
N MET A 82 -2.03 9.70 -6.47
CA MET A 82 -3.21 10.55 -6.56
C MET A 82 -2.84 12.03 -6.75
N VAL A 83 -1.80 12.52 -6.07
CA VAL A 83 -1.33 13.91 -6.26
C VAL A 83 -0.81 14.13 -7.68
N ILE A 84 -0.10 13.15 -8.25
CA ILE A 84 0.38 13.20 -9.64
C ILE A 84 -0.78 13.37 -10.62
N ILE A 85 -1.88 12.63 -10.47
CA ILE A 85 -3.01 12.77 -11.41
C ILE A 85 -3.78 14.07 -11.19
N LEU A 86 -3.92 14.51 -9.93
CA LEU A 86 -4.58 15.79 -9.60
C LEU A 86 -3.89 16.97 -10.30
N SER A 87 -2.56 16.94 -10.47
CA SER A 87 -1.83 18.01 -11.15
C SER A 87 -2.10 18.08 -12.66
N THR A 88 -2.86 17.13 -13.22
CA THR A 88 -3.23 17.11 -14.65
C THR A 88 -4.61 17.67 -14.92
N PHE A 89 -5.37 17.97 -13.88
CA PHE A 89 -6.69 18.58 -13.99
C PHE A 89 -6.58 20.11 -13.94
N PRO A 90 -7.45 20.83 -14.69
CA PRO A 90 -7.44 22.29 -14.74
C PRO A 90 -8.15 22.90 -13.51
N PHE A 91 -7.69 22.57 -12.30
CA PHE A 91 -8.22 23.14 -11.07
C PHE A 91 -7.61 24.50 -10.75
N SER A 92 -8.31 25.30 -9.95
CA SER A 92 -7.68 26.45 -9.31
C SER A 92 -6.59 25.97 -8.34
N GLN A 93 -5.56 26.79 -8.13
CA GLN A 93 -4.45 26.45 -7.23
C GLN A 93 -4.95 26.13 -5.81
N ALA A 94 -5.94 26.88 -5.33
CA ALA A 94 -6.55 26.66 -4.02
C ALA A 94 -7.22 25.28 -3.91
N LEU A 95 -8.00 24.90 -4.93
CA LEU A 95 -8.67 23.59 -4.95
C LEU A 95 -7.66 22.44 -5.07
N PHE A 96 -6.65 22.58 -5.92
CA PHE A 96 -5.57 21.59 -6.03
C PHE A 96 -4.88 21.37 -4.67
N LEU A 97 -4.48 22.45 -3.99
CA LEU A 97 -3.82 22.36 -2.69
C LEU A 97 -4.72 21.72 -1.63
N ALA A 98 -6.00 22.08 -1.60
CA ALA A 98 -6.95 21.48 -0.66
C ALA A 98 -7.10 19.97 -0.86
N LEU A 99 -7.24 19.52 -2.12
CA LEU A 99 -7.36 18.09 -2.45
C LEU A 99 -6.06 17.33 -2.17
N ALA A 100 -4.91 17.87 -2.58
CA ALA A 100 -3.61 17.27 -2.33
C ALA A 100 -3.31 17.16 -0.83
N ALA A 101 -3.56 18.23 -0.06
CA ALA A 101 -3.40 18.24 1.39
C ALA A 101 -4.37 17.25 2.06
N GLY A 102 -5.61 17.15 1.59
CA GLY A 102 -6.58 16.19 2.10
C GLY A 102 -6.13 14.73 1.90
N VAL A 103 -5.68 14.38 0.69
CA VAL A 103 -5.19 13.03 0.37
C VAL A 103 -3.93 12.68 1.17
N LEU A 104 -2.95 13.58 1.21
CA LEU A 104 -1.71 13.35 1.93
C LEU A 104 -1.94 13.32 3.45
N GLY A 105 -2.71 14.27 3.98
CA GLY A 105 -3.01 14.40 5.40
C GLY A 105 -3.75 13.18 5.94
N THR A 106 -4.81 12.73 5.26
CA THR A 106 -5.54 11.51 5.65
C THR A 106 -4.64 10.27 5.61
N THR A 107 -3.75 10.18 4.62
CA THR A 107 -2.78 9.08 4.50
C THR A 107 -1.76 9.09 5.63
N VAL A 108 -1.20 10.25 5.98
CA VAL A 108 -0.27 10.40 7.12
C VAL A 108 -0.96 9.99 8.41
N VAL A 109 -2.19 10.45 8.66
CA VAL A 109 -2.97 10.05 9.84
C VAL A 109 -3.17 8.53 9.87
N ALA A 110 -3.57 7.92 8.76
CA ALA A 110 -3.75 6.46 8.68
C ALA A 110 -2.45 5.68 8.96
N VAL A 111 -1.31 6.16 8.43
CA VAL A 111 0.02 5.58 8.66
C VAL A 111 0.42 5.67 10.13
N LEU A 112 0.18 6.82 10.77
CA LEU A 112 0.47 7.04 12.19
C LEU A 112 -0.40 6.16 13.10
N LEU A 113 -1.71 6.07 12.80
CA LEU A 113 -2.64 5.24 13.59
C LEU A 113 -2.38 3.74 13.45
N THR A 114 -1.80 3.31 12.34
CA THR A 114 -1.47 1.90 12.08
C THR A 114 -0.01 1.55 12.42
N ALA A 115 0.76 2.47 13.00
CA ALA A 115 2.11 2.23 13.52
C ALA A 115 2.13 1.08 14.54
N PRO A 116 3.09 0.13 14.51
CA PRO A 116 3.12 -0.94 15.48
C PRO A 116 3.49 -0.30 16.81
N LYS A 117 2.67 -0.47 17.85
CA LYS A 117 3.07 0.00 19.18
C LYS A 117 4.38 -0.70 19.55
N PRO A 118 5.42 0.02 20.01
CA PRO A 118 6.62 -0.63 20.51
C PRO A 118 6.18 -1.59 21.61
N VAL A 119 6.50 -2.88 21.43
CA VAL A 119 6.35 -3.84 22.52
C VAL A 119 7.33 -3.37 23.58
N CYS A 120 6.82 -2.71 24.61
CA CYS A 120 7.61 -2.36 25.78
C CYS A 120 8.24 -3.66 26.25
N GLY A 121 9.56 -3.77 26.10
CA GLY A 121 10.33 -4.93 26.50
C GLY A 121 10.32 -5.02 28.02
N CYS A 122 9.22 -5.48 28.59
CA CYS A 122 9.16 -5.83 30.00
C CYS A 122 9.87 -7.18 30.16
N GLY A 123 11.18 -7.11 30.39
CA GLY A 123 11.95 -8.06 31.19
C GLY A 123 11.86 -9.53 30.79
N ARG A 124 12.52 -9.92 29.69
CA ARG A 124 13.09 -11.28 29.66
C ARG A 124 14.47 -11.21 30.30
N SER A 125 14.48 -11.20 31.64
CA SER A 125 15.67 -11.52 32.41
C SER A 125 16.22 -12.83 31.86
N ARG A 126 17.40 -12.78 31.26
CA ARG A 126 18.18 -13.97 30.88
C ARG A 126 18.53 -14.72 32.17
N GLY A 127 17.61 -15.56 32.64
CA GLY A 127 17.93 -16.68 33.49
C GLY A 127 18.85 -17.60 32.69
N ARG A 128 20.12 -17.61 33.09
CA ARG A 128 21.16 -18.49 32.60
C ARG A 128 20.82 -19.91 33.09
N GLY A 129 19.97 -20.61 32.36
CA GLY A 129 19.63 -22.00 32.58
C GLY A 129 20.29 -22.86 31.53
N SER A 130 21.42 -23.45 31.90
CA SER A 130 22.15 -24.48 31.17
C SER A 130 21.32 -25.74 30.91
N GLY A 131 21.46 -26.32 29.71
CA GLY A 131 21.40 -27.78 29.54
C GLY A 131 20.25 -28.33 28.68
N LEU A 132 20.63 -29.32 27.85
CA LEU A 132 19.83 -30.34 27.15
C LEU A 132 19.23 -29.88 25.82
N SER A 133 19.93 -30.07 24.68
CA SER A 133 20.08 -31.35 23.96
C SER A 133 18.76 -32.11 23.85
N GLN A 134 18.06 -31.96 22.70
CA GLN A 134 17.48 -33.08 21.96
C GLN A 134 17.42 -32.74 20.47
N ARG A 135 18.22 -33.48 19.69
CA ARG A 135 17.95 -33.80 18.28
C ARG A 135 16.85 -34.86 18.26
N GLY A 136 15.99 -34.84 17.25
CA GLY A 136 15.12 -35.99 16.98
C GLY A 136 14.06 -35.72 15.92
N TRP A 137 14.31 -36.28 14.74
CA TRP A 137 13.43 -36.55 13.59
C TRP A 137 13.03 -35.37 12.71
#